data_AF-A0A8S2ZMM2-F1
#
_entry.id   AF-A0A8S2ZMM2-F1
#
_cell.length_a   1.000
_cell.length_b   1.000
_cell.length_c   1.000
_cell.angle_alpha   90.00
_cell.angle_beta   90.00
_cell.angle_gamma   90.00
#
_symmetry.space_group_name_H-M   'P 1'
#
loop_
_entity.id
_entity.type
_entity.pdbx_description
1 polymer ?
#
loop_
_entity_poly.entity_id
_entity_poly.type
_entity_poly.pdbx_seq_one_letter_code
_entity_poly.pdbx_strand_id
1 'polypeptide(L)'
;MSLFFSIEKLGHVVDDDVLKLAKNEIIHVLQLEDDESKDEIVHDLMENGRQSLSKYEDDLLPGIYTAAINENDGDFMKSLKYYFEQQWKVQYGSNEWFILFLKKHKDSQNYQCVMNRAAEYGNKYMKNCPILSIVLQLVFEGIDDQCLTELNVFNDLWLTITNDGLKSIEKYSDYVAKDLLDTIIEKKQLVLFQALREYYRPQLFQLLKDSKINNTDNLYEFALDNVAEYGWLTGLQKLQNKIVPKYFKTLLAKTP
;
A
#
# COMPACT_ATOMS: atom_id res chain seq x y z
N MET A 1 4.55 -47.54 9.58
CA MET A 1 3.25 -46.82 9.71
C MET A 1 3.53 -45.36 9.47
N SER A 2 3.16 -44.90 8.28
CA SER A 2 3.31 -43.53 7.79
C SER A 2 2.11 -42.71 8.23
N LEU A 3 2.34 -41.49 8.72
CA LEU A 3 1.34 -40.43 8.82
C LEU A 3 2.04 -39.10 8.54
N PHE A 4 2.30 -38.86 7.25
CA PHE A 4 2.41 -37.52 6.69
C PHE A 4 1.00 -36.90 6.74
N PHE A 5 0.81 -35.86 7.55
CA PHE A 5 -0.35 -34.99 7.43
C PHE A 5 0.08 -33.75 6.64
N SER A 6 -0.44 -33.65 5.42
CA SER A 6 -0.34 -32.49 4.55
C SER A 6 -0.97 -31.27 5.24
N ILE A 7 -0.14 -30.29 5.57
CA ILE A 7 -0.56 -28.92 5.90
C ILE A 7 -0.29 -28.09 4.65
N GLU A 8 -1.10 -28.26 3.62
CA GLU A 8 -1.16 -27.35 2.48
C GLU A 8 -2.62 -27.30 2.00
N LYS A 9 -3.16 -26.08 1.85
CA LYS A 9 -4.50 -25.72 1.29
C LYS A 9 -5.70 -25.56 2.25
N LEU A 10 -5.56 -24.81 3.34
CA LEU A 10 -6.74 -24.26 4.06
C LEU A 10 -6.72 -22.74 4.25
N GLY A 11 -5.67 -22.02 3.83
CA GLY A 11 -5.57 -20.57 4.00
C GLY A 11 -6.23 -19.72 2.91
N HIS A 12 -6.45 -20.26 1.70
CA HIS A 12 -6.95 -19.46 0.57
C HIS A 12 -8.48 -19.46 0.41
N VAL A 13 -9.19 -20.44 1.00
CA VAL A 13 -10.63 -20.63 0.75
C VAL A 13 -11.49 -19.74 1.68
N VAL A 14 -10.99 -19.41 2.87
CA VAL A 14 -11.75 -18.64 3.87
C VAL A 14 -11.75 -17.14 3.55
N ASP A 15 -10.71 -16.64 2.88
CA ASP A 15 -10.49 -15.22 2.63
C ASP A 15 -11.25 -14.70 1.38
N ASP A 16 -11.40 -15.52 0.35
CA ASP A 16 -12.20 -15.19 -0.84
C ASP A 16 -13.68 -15.05 -0.52
N ASP A 17 -14.20 -15.87 0.41
CA ASP A 17 -15.59 -15.82 0.86
C ASP A 17 -15.90 -14.50 1.59
N VAL A 18 -14.95 -13.99 2.40
CA VAL A 18 -15.12 -12.71 3.11
C VAL A 18 -15.18 -11.53 2.14
N LEU A 19 -14.32 -11.52 1.11
CA LEU A 19 -14.35 -10.49 0.08
C LEU A 19 -15.61 -10.55 -0.76
N LYS A 20 -16.07 -11.76 -1.09
CA LYS A 20 -17.33 -11.97 -1.80
C LYS A 20 -18.52 -11.45 -0.99
N LEU A 21 -18.56 -11.71 0.31
CA LEU A 21 -19.59 -11.19 1.20
C LEU A 21 -19.56 -9.65 1.26
N ALA A 22 -18.38 -9.04 1.36
CA ALA A 22 -18.25 -7.57 1.35
C ALA A 22 -18.75 -6.95 0.04
N LYS A 23 -18.47 -7.59 -1.11
CA LYS A 23 -19.00 -7.16 -2.41
C LYS A 23 -20.52 -7.30 -2.50
N ASN A 24 -21.07 -8.41 -2.00
CA ASN A 24 -22.52 -8.63 -2.00
C ASN A 24 -23.25 -7.60 -1.14
N GLU A 25 -22.66 -7.16 -0.04
CA GLU A 25 -23.23 -6.08 0.79
C GLU A 25 -23.31 -4.77 0.01
N ILE A 26 -22.27 -4.43 -0.77
CA ILE A 26 -22.26 -3.24 -1.63
C ILE A 26 -23.36 -3.33 -2.69
N ILE A 27 -23.48 -4.48 -3.36
CA ILE A 27 -24.54 -4.77 -4.35
C ILE A 27 -25.92 -4.60 -3.70
N HIS A 28 -26.10 -5.10 -2.48
CA HIS A 28 -27.36 -5.01 -1.76
C HIS A 28 -27.72 -3.56 -1.39
N VAL A 29 -26.76 -2.80 -0.84
CA VAL A 29 -26.97 -1.39 -0.45
C VAL A 29 -27.29 -0.52 -1.66
N LEU A 30 -26.64 -0.76 -2.80
CA LEU A 30 -26.91 -0.04 -4.05
C LEU A 30 -28.13 -0.58 -4.81
N GLN A 31 -28.73 -1.69 -4.35
CA GLN A 31 -29.87 -2.35 -4.99
C GLN A 31 -29.62 -2.64 -6.48
N LEU A 32 -28.40 -3.05 -6.83
CA LEU A 32 -28.05 -3.30 -8.24
C LEU A 32 -28.85 -4.48 -8.79
N GLU A 33 -29.49 -4.27 -9.94
CA GLU A 33 -30.18 -5.32 -10.68
C GLU A 33 -29.14 -6.27 -11.33
N ASP A 34 -29.55 -7.50 -11.63
CA ASP A 34 -28.66 -8.47 -12.27
C ASP A 34 -28.64 -8.25 -13.79
N ASP A 35 -27.90 -7.22 -14.21
CA ASP A 35 -27.75 -6.79 -15.61
C ASP A 35 -26.27 -6.62 -16.04
N GLU A 36 -26.05 -6.15 -17.26
CA GLU A 36 -24.70 -5.94 -17.82
C GLU A 36 -23.93 -4.83 -17.08
N SER A 37 -24.61 -3.87 -16.46
CA SER A 37 -23.99 -2.71 -15.79
C SER A 37 -23.46 -3.06 -14.40
N LYS A 38 -24.10 -4.00 -13.70
CA LYS A 38 -23.75 -4.39 -12.33
C LYS A 38 -22.28 -4.76 -12.15
N ASP A 39 -21.75 -5.63 -13.00
CA ASP A 39 -20.36 -6.07 -12.88
C ASP A 39 -19.38 -4.93 -13.16
N GLU A 40 -19.72 -4.03 -14.08
CA GLU A 40 -18.93 -2.83 -14.38
C GLU A 40 -18.93 -1.85 -13.20
N ILE A 41 -20.10 -1.52 -12.65
CA ILE A 41 -20.26 -0.66 -11.47
C ILE A 41 -19.44 -1.21 -10.29
N VAL A 42 -19.59 -2.51 -9.99
CA VAL A 42 -18.86 -3.15 -8.89
C VAL A 42 -17.37 -3.08 -9.14
N HIS A 43 -16.90 -3.42 -10.34
CA HIS A 43 -15.47 -3.35 -10.67
C HIS A 43 -14.92 -1.94 -10.47
N ASP A 44 -15.61 -0.92 -11.00
CA ASP A 44 -15.21 0.47 -10.90
C ASP A 44 -15.18 0.97 -9.44
N LEU A 45 -16.12 0.53 -8.60
CA LEU A 45 -16.12 0.84 -7.17
C LEU A 45 -14.90 0.24 -6.44
N MET A 46 -14.51 -0.98 -6.77
CA MET A 46 -13.36 -1.63 -6.11
C MET A 46 -12.04 -0.95 -6.49
N GLU A 47 -11.95 -0.38 -7.70
CA GLU A 47 -10.74 0.28 -8.17
C GLU A 47 -10.68 1.76 -7.78
N ASN A 48 -11.80 2.46 -7.92
CA ASN A 48 -11.86 3.92 -7.90
C ASN A 48 -12.68 4.49 -6.73
N GLY A 49 -13.29 3.65 -5.90
CA GLY A 49 -14.10 4.07 -4.75
C GLY A 49 -15.41 4.73 -5.15
N ARG A 50 -16.11 5.32 -4.17
CA ARG A 50 -17.42 5.98 -4.35
C ARG A 50 -17.47 6.96 -5.51
N GLN A 51 -16.41 7.72 -5.77
CA GLN A 51 -16.41 8.73 -6.84
C GLN A 51 -16.76 8.14 -8.22
N SER A 52 -16.52 6.84 -8.45
CA SER A 52 -16.85 6.20 -9.73
C SER A 52 -18.36 6.13 -9.99
N LEU A 53 -19.20 6.18 -8.95
CA LEU A 53 -20.65 6.23 -9.08
C LEU A 53 -21.14 7.42 -9.90
N SER A 54 -20.36 8.51 -9.98
CA SER A 54 -20.70 9.65 -10.83
C SER A 54 -20.88 9.29 -12.32
N LYS A 55 -20.36 8.15 -12.77
CA LYS A 55 -20.57 7.62 -14.13
C LYS A 55 -21.90 6.90 -14.31
N TYR A 56 -22.53 6.48 -13.22
CA TYR A 56 -23.65 5.53 -13.18
C TYR A 56 -24.89 6.14 -12.52
N GLU A 57 -25.08 7.45 -12.64
CA GLU A 57 -26.24 8.15 -12.07
C GLU A 57 -27.56 7.63 -12.65
N ASP A 58 -27.59 7.38 -13.97
CA ASP A 58 -28.76 6.89 -14.70
C ASP A 58 -29.02 5.39 -14.49
N ASP A 59 -28.04 4.64 -13.98
CA ASP A 59 -28.13 3.19 -13.73
C ASP A 59 -28.64 2.85 -12.32
N LEU A 60 -28.82 3.87 -11.46
CA LEU A 60 -29.25 3.70 -10.07
C LEU A 60 -30.58 4.39 -9.81
N LEU A 61 -31.36 3.85 -8.86
CA LEU A 61 -32.53 4.55 -8.36
C LEU A 61 -32.11 5.91 -7.78
N PRO A 62 -32.77 7.05 -8.14
CA PRO A 62 -32.31 8.38 -7.75
C PRO A 62 -32.13 8.57 -6.25
N GLY A 63 -32.99 7.97 -5.43
CA GLY A 63 -32.88 8.01 -3.97
C GLY A 63 -31.66 7.26 -3.44
N ILE A 64 -31.30 6.13 -4.07
CA ILE A 64 -30.13 5.33 -3.71
C ILE A 64 -28.84 6.03 -4.14
N TYR A 65 -28.79 6.56 -5.37
CA TYR A 65 -27.64 7.35 -5.84
C TYR A 65 -27.38 8.56 -4.92
N THR A 66 -28.43 9.33 -4.62
CA THR A 66 -28.34 10.52 -3.76
C THR A 66 -27.82 10.17 -2.38
N ALA A 67 -28.31 9.09 -1.77
CA ALA A 67 -27.83 8.62 -0.47
C ALA A 67 -26.37 8.16 -0.54
N ALA A 68 -26.00 7.38 -1.56
CA ALA A 68 -24.65 6.85 -1.74
C ALA A 68 -23.61 7.98 -1.88
N ILE A 69 -23.89 9.01 -2.68
CA ILE A 69 -22.96 10.13 -2.94
C ILE A 69 -22.88 11.12 -1.77
N ASN A 70 -23.98 11.41 -1.07
CA ASN A 70 -24.00 12.52 -0.11
C ASN A 70 -23.76 12.11 1.35
N GLU A 71 -23.93 10.83 1.70
CA GLU A 71 -23.83 10.38 3.10
C GLU A 71 -22.47 9.75 3.42
N ASN A 72 -21.55 10.54 3.99
CA ASN A 72 -20.20 10.06 4.37
C ASN A 72 -20.21 8.97 5.46
N ASP A 73 -21.26 8.94 6.28
CA ASP A 73 -21.48 7.94 7.34
C ASP A 73 -22.66 6.98 7.02
N GLY A 74 -23.14 7.02 5.78
CA GLY A 74 -24.17 6.14 5.28
C GLY A 74 -23.69 4.69 5.15
N ASP A 75 -24.64 3.77 5.00
CA ASP A 75 -24.35 2.34 4.96
C ASP A 75 -23.47 1.96 3.76
N PHE A 76 -23.58 2.68 2.65
CA PHE A 76 -22.72 2.50 1.49
C PHE A 76 -21.23 2.75 1.80
N MET A 77 -20.93 3.87 2.46
CA MET A 77 -19.56 4.20 2.85
C MET A 77 -19.02 3.23 3.89
N LYS A 78 -19.86 2.73 4.81
CA LYS A 78 -19.46 1.66 5.75
C LYS A 78 -19.10 0.38 5.00
N SER A 79 -19.90 -0.03 4.03
CA SER A 79 -19.66 -1.24 3.23
C SER A 79 -18.39 -1.12 2.38
N LEU A 80 -18.13 0.04 1.77
CA LEU A 80 -16.88 0.28 1.05
C LEU A 80 -15.64 0.25 1.97
N LYS A 81 -15.70 0.92 3.13
CA LYS A 81 -14.61 0.87 4.12
C LYS A 81 -14.34 -0.57 4.55
N TYR A 82 -15.41 -1.32 4.82
CA TYR A 82 -15.29 -2.74 5.18
C TYR A 82 -14.62 -3.54 4.06
N TYR A 83 -15.04 -3.36 2.80
CA TYR A 83 -14.43 -4.03 1.66
C TYR A 83 -12.91 -3.77 1.58
N PHE A 84 -12.48 -2.51 1.59
CA PHE A 84 -11.05 -2.17 1.49
C PHE A 84 -10.25 -2.72 2.68
N GLU A 85 -10.81 -2.70 3.89
CA GLU A 85 -10.15 -3.29 5.06
C GLU A 85 -9.93 -4.80 4.87
N GLN A 86 -10.92 -5.54 4.36
CA GLN A 86 -10.77 -6.96 4.08
C GLN A 86 -9.81 -7.20 2.92
N GLN A 87 -9.88 -6.38 1.86
CA GLN A 87 -8.99 -6.50 0.71
C GLN A 87 -7.53 -6.41 1.14
N TRP A 88 -7.19 -5.46 2.02
CA TRP A 88 -5.82 -5.35 2.54
C TRP A 88 -5.40 -6.57 3.37
N LYS A 89 -6.31 -7.14 4.17
CA LYS A 89 -6.01 -8.35 4.95
C LYS A 89 -5.71 -9.55 4.06
N VAL A 90 -6.51 -9.75 3.01
CA VAL A 90 -6.34 -10.85 2.06
C VAL A 90 -5.08 -10.63 1.22
N GLN A 91 -4.93 -9.45 0.63
CA GLN A 91 -3.83 -9.15 -0.29
C GLN A 91 -2.46 -9.13 0.42
N TYR A 92 -2.42 -8.65 1.67
CA TYR A 92 -1.19 -8.47 2.43
C TYR A 92 -1.07 -9.42 3.63
N GLY A 93 -1.86 -10.49 3.68
CA GLY A 93 -1.86 -11.45 4.79
C GLY A 93 -0.50 -12.10 5.04
N SER A 94 0.33 -12.24 4.00
CA SER A 94 1.72 -12.72 4.11
C SER A 94 2.69 -11.72 4.74
N ASN A 95 2.31 -10.44 4.85
CA ASN A 95 3.08 -9.38 5.50
C ASN A 95 2.58 -9.18 6.94
N GLU A 96 2.87 -10.14 7.82
CA GLU A 96 2.38 -10.13 9.21
C GLU A 96 2.64 -8.82 9.95
N TRP A 97 3.82 -8.22 9.74
CA TRP A 97 4.20 -6.92 10.33
C TRP A 97 3.25 -5.80 9.91
N PHE A 98 2.79 -5.80 8.65
CA PHE A 98 1.90 -4.79 8.12
C PHE A 98 0.49 -4.97 8.68
N ILE A 99 0.00 -6.20 8.77
CA ILE A 99 -1.29 -6.50 9.40
C ILE A 99 -1.30 -6.09 10.88
N LEU A 100 -0.22 -6.35 11.62
CA LEU A 100 -0.07 -5.90 13.01
C LEU A 100 -0.02 -4.36 13.11
N PHE A 101 0.68 -3.71 12.17
CA PHE A 101 0.73 -2.26 12.07
C PHE A 101 -0.67 -1.64 11.86
N LEU A 102 -1.47 -2.19 10.94
CA LEU A 102 -2.85 -1.74 10.71
C LEU A 102 -3.71 -1.93 11.96
N LYS A 103 -3.64 -3.10 12.60
CA LYS A 103 -4.38 -3.38 13.85
C LYS A 103 -4.06 -2.37 14.95
N LYS A 104 -2.79 -1.98 15.09
CA LYS A 104 -2.36 -1.00 16.09
C LYS A 104 -2.94 0.40 15.85
N HIS A 105 -3.21 0.76 14.60
CA HIS A 105 -3.73 2.07 14.23
C HIS A 105 -5.25 2.09 14.05
N LYS A 106 -5.94 0.94 14.15
CA LYS A 106 -7.36 0.79 13.80
C LYS A 106 -8.28 1.83 14.44
N ASP A 107 -8.02 2.17 15.70
CA ASP A 107 -8.83 3.12 16.49
C ASP A 107 -8.34 4.57 16.38
N SER A 108 -7.28 4.84 15.60
CA SER A 108 -6.76 6.19 15.40
C SER A 108 -7.59 6.97 14.38
N GLN A 109 -7.69 8.29 14.57
CA GLN A 109 -8.35 9.18 13.61
C GLN A 109 -7.71 9.09 12.22
N ASN A 110 -6.38 8.99 12.14
CA ASN A 110 -5.67 8.90 10.86
C ASN A 110 -6.01 7.64 10.10
N TYR A 111 -6.19 6.50 10.79
CA TYR A 111 -6.66 5.28 10.15
C TYR A 111 -8.06 5.45 9.57
N GLN A 112 -8.96 6.09 10.31
CA GLN A 112 -10.30 6.39 9.80
C GLN A 112 -10.23 7.32 8.57
N CYS A 113 -9.35 8.33 8.58
CA CYS A 113 -9.12 9.18 7.40
C CYS A 113 -8.60 8.37 6.20
N VAL A 114 -7.61 7.49 6.38
CA VAL A 114 -7.10 6.63 5.31
C VAL A 114 -8.18 5.69 4.77
N MET A 115 -9.01 5.11 5.64
CA MET A 115 -10.15 4.28 5.23
C MET A 115 -11.22 5.09 4.49
N ASN A 116 -11.52 6.31 4.92
CA ASN A 116 -12.43 7.21 4.22
C ASN A 116 -11.90 7.50 2.81
N ARG A 117 -10.61 7.82 2.65
CA ARG A 117 -10.02 8.08 1.33
C ARG A 117 -10.02 6.85 0.43
N ALA A 118 -9.74 5.67 0.98
CA ALA A 118 -9.79 4.42 0.23
C ALA A 118 -11.23 4.15 -0.26
N ALA A 119 -12.23 4.29 0.62
CA ALA A 119 -13.63 4.16 0.23
C ALA A 119 -14.05 5.20 -0.81
N GLU A 120 -13.57 6.45 -0.68
CA GLU A 120 -13.95 7.54 -1.55
C GLU A 120 -13.32 7.45 -2.94
N TYR A 121 -12.02 7.18 -2.97
CA TYR A 121 -11.16 7.36 -4.15
C TYR A 121 -10.47 6.07 -4.60
N GLY A 122 -10.74 4.95 -3.94
CA GLY A 122 -10.13 3.67 -4.22
C GLY A 122 -8.61 3.72 -4.14
N ASN A 123 -7.96 3.25 -5.19
CA ASN A 123 -6.51 3.15 -5.27
C ASN A 123 -5.80 4.45 -5.69
N LYS A 124 -6.52 5.56 -5.88
CA LYS A 124 -5.93 6.85 -6.33
C LYS A 124 -4.71 7.28 -5.50
N TYR A 125 -4.75 7.09 -4.18
CA TYR A 125 -3.67 7.43 -3.25
C TYR A 125 -2.80 6.22 -2.87
N MET A 126 -3.08 5.05 -3.45
CA MET A 126 -2.29 3.84 -3.34
C MET A 126 -1.40 3.77 -4.57
N LYS A 127 -0.22 4.39 -4.49
CA LYS A 127 0.78 4.38 -5.58
C LYS A 127 1.18 2.93 -5.92
N ASN A 128 2.13 2.75 -6.83
CA ASN A 128 2.62 1.43 -7.26
C ASN A 128 3.12 0.51 -6.13
N CYS A 129 3.29 0.99 -4.88
CA CYS A 129 3.31 0.17 -3.68
C CYS A 129 2.27 0.66 -2.66
N PRO A 130 1.11 -0.03 -2.54
CA PRO A 130 0.08 0.35 -1.59
C PRO A 130 0.52 0.24 -0.12
N ILE A 131 1.32 -0.78 0.24
CA ILE A 131 1.87 -0.92 1.61
C ILE A 131 2.61 0.36 2.03
N LEU A 132 3.55 0.83 1.19
CA LEU A 132 4.29 2.06 1.45
C LEU A 132 3.35 3.27 1.49
N SER A 133 2.38 3.35 0.59
CA SER A 133 1.41 4.46 0.54
C SER A 133 0.60 4.56 1.83
N ILE A 134 0.12 3.43 2.36
CA ILE A 134 -0.66 3.36 3.60
C ILE A 134 0.22 3.67 4.81
N VAL A 135 1.43 3.09 4.88
CA VAL A 135 2.37 3.37 5.98
C VAL A 135 2.71 4.84 6.02
N LEU A 136 3.01 5.48 4.88
CA LEU A 136 3.29 6.92 4.84
C LEU A 136 2.12 7.75 5.35
N GLN A 137 0.89 7.48 4.91
CA GLN A 137 -0.29 8.22 5.38
C GLN A 137 -0.55 8.03 6.88
N LEU A 138 -0.29 6.84 7.44
CA LEU A 138 -0.51 6.56 8.87
C LEU A 138 0.64 7.05 9.77
N VAL A 139 1.86 7.08 9.25
CA VAL A 139 3.03 7.52 10.01
C VAL A 139 3.10 9.04 10.07
N PHE A 140 2.77 9.72 8.97
CA PHE A 140 2.81 11.17 8.83
C PHE A 140 1.41 11.77 9.02
N GLU A 141 1.01 11.86 10.29
CA GLU A 141 -0.34 12.30 10.72
C GLU A 141 -0.71 13.73 10.25
N GLY A 142 0.27 14.55 9.86
CA GLY A 142 0.07 15.88 9.26
C GLY A 142 -0.25 15.87 7.76
N ILE A 143 -0.33 14.70 7.13
CA ILE A 143 -0.77 14.55 5.73
C ILE A 143 -2.30 14.39 5.71
N ASP A 144 -2.98 15.51 5.88
CA ASP A 144 -4.43 15.63 5.72
C ASP A 144 -4.83 15.69 4.23
N ASP A 145 -6.13 15.84 3.99
CA ASP A 145 -6.69 15.85 2.63
C ASP A 145 -6.17 17.03 1.80
N GLN A 146 -5.84 18.16 2.44
CA GLN A 146 -5.26 19.33 1.78
C GLN A 146 -3.81 19.06 1.33
N CYS A 147 -3.01 18.45 2.21
CA CYS A 147 -1.65 18.02 1.89
C CYS A 147 -1.59 17.00 0.73
N LEU A 148 -2.62 16.17 0.59
CA LEU A 148 -2.72 15.15 -0.45
C LEU A 148 -3.19 15.68 -1.82
N THR A 149 -4.05 16.70 -1.82
CA THR A 149 -4.74 17.17 -3.02
C THR A 149 -4.17 18.47 -3.58
N GLU A 150 -3.91 19.46 -2.72
CA GLU A 150 -3.55 20.82 -3.14
C GLU A 150 -2.05 21.07 -3.08
N LEU A 151 -1.39 20.63 -1.99
CA LEU A 151 0.00 20.99 -1.73
C LEU A 151 1.01 20.00 -2.32
N ASN A 152 0.56 18.86 -2.86
CA ASN A 152 1.41 17.79 -3.40
C ASN A 152 2.48 17.25 -2.44
N VAL A 153 2.40 17.55 -1.14
CA VAL A 153 3.39 17.17 -0.11
C VAL A 153 3.57 15.66 -0.07
N PHE A 154 2.49 14.90 -0.23
CA PHE A 154 2.56 13.45 -0.28
C PHE A 154 3.32 12.93 -1.51
N ASN A 155 3.17 13.56 -2.68
CA ASN A 155 3.90 13.18 -3.88
C ASN A 155 5.40 13.47 -3.72
N ASP A 156 5.74 14.62 -3.14
CA ASP A 156 7.14 14.96 -2.87
C ASP A 156 7.77 14.01 -1.85
N LEU A 157 7.06 13.71 -0.75
CA LEU A 157 7.48 12.73 0.25
C LEU A 157 7.68 11.35 -0.36
N TRP A 158 6.72 10.91 -1.17
CA TRP A 158 6.78 9.66 -1.92
C TRP A 158 8.04 9.61 -2.78
N LEU A 159 8.23 10.61 -3.65
CA LEU A 159 9.37 10.69 -4.56
C LEU A 159 10.71 10.72 -3.82
N THR A 160 10.78 11.46 -2.73
CA THR A 160 12.01 11.63 -1.97
C THR A 160 12.40 10.32 -1.29
N ILE A 161 11.47 9.68 -0.57
CA ILE A 161 11.75 8.43 0.14
C ILE A 161 12.04 7.27 -0.83
N THR A 162 11.37 7.23 -1.98
CA THR A 162 11.57 6.16 -2.99
C THR A 162 12.80 6.35 -3.89
N ASN A 163 13.45 7.51 -3.85
CA ASN A 163 14.70 7.77 -4.56
C ASN A 163 15.91 7.77 -3.62
N ASP A 164 15.80 8.46 -2.49
CA ASP A 164 16.90 8.74 -1.56
C ASP A 164 16.87 7.82 -0.32
N GLY A 165 15.89 6.91 -0.24
CA GLY A 165 15.73 5.98 0.87
C GLY A 165 15.28 6.63 2.16
N LEU A 166 15.26 5.84 3.23
CA LEU A 166 14.69 6.22 4.52
C LEU A 166 15.36 7.43 5.17
N LYS A 167 16.69 7.58 5.03
CA LYS A 167 17.42 8.72 5.61
C LYS A 167 16.97 10.08 5.07
N SER A 168 16.36 10.11 3.89
CA SER A 168 15.86 11.34 3.30
C SER A 168 14.72 11.99 4.10
N ILE A 169 14.09 11.27 5.03
CA ILE A 169 13.07 11.82 5.93
C ILE A 169 13.61 12.99 6.76
N GLU A 170 14.91 13.04 7.05
CA GLU A 170 15.54 14.17 7.73
C GLU A 170 15.33 15.49 6.97
N LYS A 171 15.15 15.46 5.64
CA LYS A 171 14.85 16.63 4.80
C LYS A 171 13.44 17.20 5.02
N TYR A 172 12.55 16.46 5.69
CA TYR A 172 11.18 16.88 6.00
C TYR A 172 11.05 17.49 7.40
N SER A 173 12.18 17.87 8.02
CA SER A 173 12.23 18.57 9.32
C SER A 173 11.29 19.75 9.43
N ASP A 174 11.10 20.44 8.31
CA ASP A 174 10.38 21.70 8.26
C ASP A 174 8.87 21.49 8.04
N TYR A 175 8.48 20.30 7.58
CA TYR A 175 7.10 19.94 7.27
C TYR A 175 6.46 19.02 8.32
N VAL A 176 7.27 18.45 9.21
CA VAL A 176 6.83 17.47 10.20
C VAL A 176 7.32 17.92 11.57
N ALA A 177 6.45 17.86 12.58
CA ALA A 177 6.84 18.25 13.95
C ALA A 177 8.08 17.46 14.40
N LYS A 178 9.05 18.15 15.01
CA LYS A 178 10.33 17.54 15.42
C LYS A 178 10.14 16.30 16.30
N ASP A 179 9.23 16.33 17.25
CA ASP A 179 8.93 15.18 18.12
C ASP A 179 8.35 13.99 17.34
N LEU A 180 7.60 14.27 16.26
CA LEU A 180 7.09 13.25 15.35
C LEU A 180 8.23 12.68 14.49
N LEU A 181 9.18 13.50 14.03
CA LEU A 181 10.37 13.03 13.31
C LEU A 181 11.27 12.16 14.17
N ASP A 182 11.55 12.58 15.41
CA ASP A 182 12.36 11.79 16.34
C ASP A 182 11.66 10.45 16.64
N THR A 183 10.33 10.45 16.80
CA THR A 183 9.53 9.22 16.93
C THR A 183 9.55 8.36 15.65
N ILE A 184 9.52 9.01 14.48
CA ILE A 184 9.63 8.36 13.18
C ILE A 184 10.98 7.68 13.06
N ILE A 185 12.07 8.33 13.45
CA ILE A 185 13.43 7.80 13.38
C ILE A 185 13.64 6.67 14.40
N GLU A 186 13.08 6.76 15.62
CA GLU A 186 13.37 5.76 16.65
C GLU A 186 12.49 4.51 16.58
N LYS A 187 11.18 4.65 16.38
CA LYS A 187 10.21 3.55 16.52
C LYS A 187 9.50 3.21 15.22
N LYS A 188 9.17 4.20 14.39
CA LYS A 188 8.44 3.98 13.12
C LYS A 188 9.40 3.75 11.95
N GLN A 189 10.72 3.95 12.15
CA GLN A 189 11.77 3.70 11.17
C GLN A 189 11.73 2.24 10.75
N LEU A 190 11.52 1.33 11.71
CA LEU A 190 11.39 -0.08 11.40
C LEU A 190 10.23 -0.36 10.43
N VAL A 191 9.06 0.26 10.63
CA VAL A 191 7.88 0.05 9.78
C VAL A 191 8.09 0.66 8.39
N LEU A 192 8.56 1.91 8.32
CA LEU A 192 8.86 2.56 7.04
C LEU A 192 9.99 1.85 6.29
N PHE A 193 10.99 1.34 7.01
CA PHE A 193 12.06 0.53 6.46
C PHE A 193 11.51 -0.76 5.85
N GLN A 194 10.65 -1.51 6.56
CA GLN A 194 10.01 -2.70 6.00
C GLN A 194 9.16 -2.35 4.76
N ALA A 195 8.40 -1.26 4.80
CA ALA A 195 7.60 -0.82 3.66
C ALA A 195 8.47 -0.47 2.43
N LEU A 196 9.62 0.17 2.65
CA LEU A 196 10.59 0.46 1.60
C LEU A 196 11.23 -0.82 1.06
N ARG A 197 11.54 -1.80 1.92
CA ARG A 197 12.02 -3.11 1.47
C ARG A 197 10.97 -3.75 0.55
N GLU A 198 9.68 -3.71 0.88
CA GLU A 198 8.63 -4.21 0.00
C GLU A 198 8.54 -3.45 -1.34
N TYR A 199 8.73 -2.13 -1.33
CA TYR A 199 8.79 -1.31 -2.55
C TYR A 199 9.96 -1.70 -3.47
N TYR A 200 11.18 -1.80 -2.93
CA TYR A 200 12.37 -2.04 -3.74
C TYR A 200 12.57 -3.52 -4.11
N ARG A 201 12.11 -4.47 -3.29
CA ARG A 201 12.43 -5.90 -3.40
C ARG A 201 12.20 -6.48 -4.80
N PRO A 202 11.04 -6.30 -5.46
CA PRO A 202 10.81 -6.90 -6.78
C PRO A 202 11.81 -6.41 -7.83
N GLN A 203 11.99 -5.09 -7.93
CA GLN A 203 12.86 -4.48 -8.94
C GLN A 203 14.34 -4.76 -8.64
N LEU A 204 14.76 -4.66 -7.37
CA LEU A 204 16.14 -4.88 -6.97
C LEU A 204 16.55 -6.34 -7.20
N PHE A 205 15.71 -7.29 -6.82
CA PHE A 205 16.04 -8.70 -6.97
C PHE A 205 16.10 -9.09 -8.44
N GLN A 206 15.22 -8.53 -9.26
CA GLN A 206 15.28 -8.71 -10.71
C GLN A 206 16.55 -8.10 -11.30
N LEU A 207 16.90 -6.86 -10.91
CA LEU A 207 18.10 -6.16 -11.36
C LEU A 207 19.39 -6.92 -11.01
N LEU A 208 19.49 -7.46 -9.80
CA LEU A 208 20.63 -8.25 -9.35
C LEU A 208 20.77 -9.55 -10.17
N LYS A 209 19.65 -10.24 -10.42
CA LYS A 209 19.61 -11.44 -11.28
C LYS A 209 20.04 -11.13 -12.71
N ASP A 210 19.50 -10.06 -13.30
CA ASP A 210 19.81 -9.63 -14.67
C ASP A 210 21.25 -9.13 -14.82
N SER A 211 21.88 -8.76 -13.71
CA SER A 211 23.30 -8.38 -13.63
C SER A 211 24.22 -9.57 -13.37
N LYS A 212 23.67 -10.80 -13.33
CA LYS A 212 24.39 -12.06 -13.06
C LYS A 212 25.07 -12.07 -11.69
N ILE A 213 24.47 -11.40 -10.71
CA ILE A 213 24.95 -11.39 -9.33
C ILE A 213 24.27 -12.54 -8.59
N ASN A 214 25.06 -13.50 -8.12
CA ASN A 214 24.55 -14.61 -7.34
C ASN A 214 24.19 -14.15 -5.92
N ASN A 215 23.13 -14.73 -5.34
CA ASN A 215 22.74 -14.46 -3.96
C ASN A 215 23.58 -15.31 -2.97
N THR A 216 24.89 -15.08 -2.91
CA THR A 216 25.77 -15.69 -1.91
C THR A 216 25.77 -14.87 -0.62
N ASP A 217 25.82 -15.52 0.54
CA ASP A 217 25.86 -14.86 1.86
C ASP A 217 24.78 -13.79 2.06
N ASN A 218 23.57 -14.08 1.56
CA ASN A 218 22.42 -13.20 1.68
C ASN A 218 22.63 -11.79 1.08
N LEU A 219 23.46 -11.70 0.04
CA LEU A 219 23.80 -10.44 -0.64
C LEU A 219 22.56 -9.66 -1.11
N TYR A 220 21.48 -10.34 -1.51
CA TYR A 220 20.27 -9.69 -1.99
C TYR A 220 19.55 -8.93 -0.87
N GLU A 221 19.42 -9.54 0.30
CA GLU A 221 18.85 -8.85 1.46
C GLU A 221 19.79 -7.75 1.95
N PHE A 222 21.11 -7.97 1.93
CA PHE A 222 22.06 -6.90 2.23
C PHE A 222 21.91 -5.70 1.27
N ALA A 223 21.76 -5.95 -0.03
CA ALA A 223 21.49 -4.90 -1.01
C ALA A 223 20.15 -4.20 -0.71
N LEU A 224 19.11 -4.97 -0.39
CA LEU A 224 17.78 -4.47 -0.10
C LEU A 224 17.79 -3.55 1.12
N ASP A 225 18.46 -3.93 2.20
CA ASP A 225 18.59 -3.12 3.40
C ASP A 225 19.30 -1.80 3.09
N ASN A 226 20.37 -1.84 2.29
CA ASN A 226 21.09 -0.62 1.92
C ASN A 226 20.30 0.29 0.97
N VAL A 227 19.56 -0.27 0.01
CA VAL A 227 18.70 0.53 -0.89
C VAL A 227 17.52 1.12 -0.12
N ALA A 228 16.91 0.36 0.79
CA ALA A 228 15.83 0.86 1.63
C ALA A 228 16.30 2.00 2.55
N GLU A 229 17.52 1.91 3.10
CA GLU A 229 18.05 2.95 4.01
C GLU A 229 18.57 4.19 3.28
N TYR A 230 19.27 4.02 2.13
CA TYR A 230 20.04 5.09 1.48
C TYR A 230 19.61 5.41 0.05
N GLY A 231 18.60 4.73 -0.49
CA GLY A 231 18.19 4.87 -1.89
C GLY A 231 19.06 4.06 -2.85
N TRP A 232 18.67 4.05 -4.12
CA TRP A 232 19.25 3.17 -5.15
C TRP A 232 20.76 3.36 -5.32
N LEU A 233 21.20 4.57 -5.65
CA LEU A 233 22.59 4.82 -6.02
C LEU A 233 23.54 4.60 -4.83
N THR A 234 23.26 5.24 -3.69
CA THR A 234 24.10 5.14 -2.50
C THR A 234 24.01 3.74 -1.87
N GLY A 235 22.83 3.13 -1.86
CA GLY A 235 22.64 1.78 -1.35
C GLY A 235 23.41 0.73 -2.15
N LEU A 236 23.33 0.77 -3.48
CA LEU A 236 24.05 -0.17 -4.35
C LEU A 236 25.57 0.04 -4.31
N GLN A 237 26.06 1.27 -4.14
CA GLN A 237 27.51 1.54 -4.02
C GLN A 237 28.18 0.74 -2.90
N LYS A 238 27.45 0.42 -1.83
CA LYS A 238 27.95 -0.39 -0.71
C LYS A 238 28.21 -1.85 -1.07
N LEU A 239 27.77 -2.30 -2.25
CA LEU A 239 28.05 -3.65 -2.77
C LEU A 239 29.41 -3.76 -3.46
N GLN A 240 30.11 -2.64 -3.72
CA GLN A 240 31.31 -2.60 -4.56
C GLN A 240 32.37 -3.63 -4.16
N ASN A 241 32.61 -3.82 -2.86
CA ASN A 241 33.63 -4.74 -2.35
C ASN A 241 33.13 -6.17 -2.15
N LYS A 242 31.83 -6.44 -2.36
CA LYS A 242 31.20 -7.76 -2.20
C LYS A 242 30.93 -8.45 -3.54
N ILE A 243 31.14 -7.77 -4.66
CA ILE A 243 30.78 -8.23 -6.00
C ILE A 243 31.99 -8.08 -6.92
N VAL A 244 32.14 -9.01 -7.86
CA VAL A 244 33.16 -8.92 -8.91
C VAL A 244 32.99 -7.61 -9.70
N PRO A 245 34.06 -6.81 -9.92
CA PRO A 245 33.95 -5.47 -10.52
C PRO A 245 33.20 -5.40 -11.85
N LYS A 246 33.32 -6.44 -12.70
CA LYS A 246 32.60 -6.51 -13.99
C LYS A 246 31.08 -6.55 -13.80
N TYR A 247 30.59 -7.35 -12.85
CA TYR A 247 29.16 -7.44 -12.57
C TYR A 247 28.67 -6.19 -11.86
N PHE A 248 29.48 -5.62 -10.97
CA PHE A 248 29.15 -4.35 -10.31
C PHE A 248 29.01 -3.18 -11.32
N LYS A 249 29.90 -3.06 -12.30
CA LYS A 249 29.75 -2.09 -13.40
C LYS A 249 28.49 -2.32 -14.22
N THR A 250 28.14 -3.59 -14.46
CA THR A 250 26.92 -3.95 -15.20
C THR A 250 25.66 -3.57 -14.41
N LEU A 251 25.66 -3.79 -13.09
CA LEU A 251 24.60 -3.40 -12.18
C LEU A 251 24.35 -1.89 -12.23
N LEU A 252 25.41 -1.08 -12.04
CA LEU A 252 25.28 0.38 -12.03
C LEU A 252 24.79 0.95 -13.37
N ALA A 253 25.10 0.31 -14.49
CA ALA A 253 24.63 0.74 -15.82
C ALA A 253 23.15 0.43 -16.08
N LYS A 254 22.52 -0.40 -15.24
CA LYS A 254 21.13 -0.85 -15.37
C LYS A 254 20.21 -0.28 -14.29
N THR A 255 20.75 0.49 -13.35
CA THR A 255 19.95 1.16 -12.31
C THR A 255 18.97 2.13 -12.96
N PRO A 256 17.70 2.20 -12.50
CA PRO A 256 16.71 3.17 -12.97
C PRO A 256 17.15 4.63 -12.77
#